data_AF-A0A3E2DBT4-F1
#
_entry.id   AF-A0A3E2DBT4-F1
#
_cell.length_a   1.000
_cell.length_b   1.000
_cell.length_c   1.000
_cell.angle_alpha   90.00
_cell.angle_beta   90.00
_cell.angle_gamma   90.00
#
_symmetry.space_group_name_H-M   'P 1'
#
loop_
_entity.id
_entity.type
_entity.pdbx_description
1 polymer ?
#
loop_
_entity_poly.entity_id
_entity_poly.type
_entity_poly.pdbx_seq_one_letter_code
_entity_poly.pdbx_strand_id
1 'polypeptide(L)'
;ISKINYKIHTDAIKEYLLKDLTPEQLMYKYANEADLLNVALFNKTAKQWRDANPKSKGNIRDEASINELLVLANMESYNAVLISKGLPQADRMVELRNLARTQILSLENLNNSGIKSLDSVLKN
;
A
#
# COMPACT_ATOMS: atom_id res chain seq x y z
N ILE A 1 2.33 -11.79 -6.35
CA ILE A 1 3.13 -10.68 -5.77
C ILE A 1 2.44 -10.10 -4.54
N SER A 2 1.22 -9.54 -4.67
CA SER A 2 0.50 -8.89 -3.55
C SER A 2 0.40 -9.71 -2.25
N LYS A 3 0.11 -11.02 -2.29
CA LYS A 3 0.03 -11.85 -1.05
C LYS A 3 1.34 -11.94 -0.27
N ILE A 4 2.48 -11.99 -0.97
CA ILE A 4 3.79 -12.13 -0.34
C ILE A 4 4.18 -10.81 0.35
N ASN A 5 4.00 -9.69 -0.35
CA ASN A 5 4.33 -8.38 0.20
C ASN A 5 3.41 -8.00 1.36
N TYR A 6 2.12 -8.35 1.27
CA TYR A 6 1.20 -8.26 2.39
C TYR A 6 1.70 -9.04 3.61
N LYS A 7 2.15 -10.30 3.43
CA LYS A 7 2.68 -11.11 4.53
C LYS A 7 3.92 -10.46 5.16
N ILE A 8 4.90 -10.08 4.34
CA ILE A 8 6.14 -9.40 4.79
C ILE A 8 5.80 -8.15 5.60
N HIS A 9 4.89 -7.31 5.10
CA HIS A 9 4.47 -6.11 5.78
C HIS A 9 3.78 -6.41 7.12
N THR A 10 2.83 -7.35 7.14
CA THR A 10 2.14 -7.73 8.38
C THR A 10 3.07 -8.36 9.41
N ASP A 11 4.12 -9.07 8.98
CA ASP A 11 5.13 -9.64 9.87
C ASP A 11 6.00 -8.54 10.49
N ALA A 12 6.43 -7.54 9.71
CA ALA A 12 7.16 -6.40 10.26
C ALA A 12 6.32 -5.60 11.27
N ILE A 13 5.02 -5.41 11.01
CA ILE A 13 4.11 -4.81 12.01
C ILE A 13 4.12 -5.65 13.28
N LYS A 14 3.96 -6.98 13.14
CA LYS A 14 3.92 -7.90 14.28
C LYS A 14 5.17 -7.85 15.14
N GLU A 15 6.32 -7.88 14.49
CA GLU A 15 7.61 -8.01 15.14
C GLU A 15 8.03 -6.70 15.84
N TYR A 16 7.81 -5.55 15.18
CA TYR A 16 8.42 -4.30 15.63
C TYR A 16 7.43 -3.31 16.27
N LEU A 17 6.13 -3.38 15.91
CA LEU A 17 5.16 -2.37 16.33
C LEU A 17 4.14 -2.87 17.35
N LEU A 18 4.00 -4.17 17.54
CA LEU A 18 3.08 -4.74 18.52
C LEU A 18 3.81 -5.06 19.82
N LYS A 19 3.37 -4.45 20.92
CA LYS A 19 3.77 -4.81 22.27
C LYS A 19 2.53 -4.78 23.16
N ASP A 20 2.26 -5.88 23.85
CA ASP A 20 1.25 -6.00 24.91
C ASP A 20 -0.10 -5.33 24.60
N LEU A 21 -0.62 -5.56 23.39
CA LEU A 21 -1.91 -5.02 22.95
C LEU A 21 -3.02 -6.04 23.14
N THR A 22 -4.21 -5.55 23.50
CA THR A 22 -5.44 -6.34 23.42
C THR A 22 -5.78 -6.71 21.96
N PRO A 23 -6.59 -7.76 21.72
CA PRO A 23 -7.02 -8.12 20.37
C PRO A 23 -7.68 -6.96 19.60
N GLU A 24 -8.43 -6.10 20.29
CA GLU A 24 -9.07 -4.94 19.69
C GLU A 24 -8.04 -3.87 19.28
N GLN A 25 -7.11 -3.52 20.17
CA GLN A 25 -6.02 -2.57 19.86
C GLN A 25 -5.13 -3.09 18.73
N LEU A 26 -4.93 -4.40 18.66
CA LEU A 26 -4.22 -5.06 17.57
C LEU A 26 -4.92 -4.84 16.23
N MET A 27 -6.23 -5.05 16.16
CA MET A 27 -7.02 -4.79 14.94
C MET A 27 -6.94 -3.33 14.51
N TYR A 28 -7.05 -2.39 15.47
CA TYR A 28 -6.88 -0.97 15.18
C TYR A 28 -5.49 -0.66 14.63
N LYS A 29 -4.43 -1.26 15.20
CA LYS A 29 -3.06 -1.04 14.74
C LYS A 29 -2.86 -1.52 13.30
N TYR A 30 -3.36 -2.70 12.94
CA TYR A 30 -3.30 -3.17 11.55
C TYR A 30 -4.10 -2.28 10.59
N ALA A 31 -5.32 -1.89 10.98
CA ALA A 31 -6.15 -1.01 10.15
C ALA A 31 -5.46 0.34 9.92
N ASN A 32 -4.82 0.89 10.96
CA ASN A 32 -4.08 2.14 10.88
C ASN A 32 -2.84 2.06 9.97
N GLU A 33 -2.04 0.99 10.04
CA GLU A 33 -0.90 0.79 9.13
C GLU A 33 -1.36 0.48 7.69
N ALA A 34 -2.52 -0.15 7.50
CA ALA A 34 -3.09 -0.32 6.17
C ALA A 34 -3.57 1.01 5.58
N ASP A 35 -4.19 1.87 6.39
CA ASP A 35 -4.64 3.18 5.97
C ASP A 35 -3.49 4.14 5.66
N LEU A 36 -2.33 4.00 6.30
CA LEU A 36 -1.10 4.70 5.91
C LEU A 36 -0.79 4.50 4.41
N LEU A 37 -0.81 3.24 3.96
CA LEU A 37 -0.56 2.89 2.55
C LEU A 37 -1.66 3.43 1.63
N ASN A 38 -2.93 3.29 2.03
CA ASN A 38 -4.05 3.80 1.24
C ASN A 38 -4.00 5.31 1.07
N VAL A 39 -3.66 6.04 2.14
CA VAL A 39 -3.56 7.51 2.11
C VAL A 39 -2.33 7.96 1.33
N ALA A 40 -1.21 7.22 1.41
CA ALA A 40 -0.02 7.54 0.65
C ALA A 40 -0.22 7.37 -0.87
N LEU A 41 -1.00 6.37 -1.29
CA LEU A 41 -1.24 6.10 -2.72
C LEU A 41 -2.49 6.79 -3.27
N PHE A 42 -3.63 6.66 -2.59
CA PHE A 42 -4.96 7.07 -3.08
C PHE A 42 -5.50 8.34 -2.41
N ASN A 43 -4.76 8.93 -1.47
CA ASN A 43 -5.18 10.09 -0.68
C ASN A 43 -6.51 9.90 0.06
N LYS A 44 -6.84 8.65 0.42
CA LYS A 44 -8.07 8.28 1.14
C LYS A 44 -7.80 7.17 2.15
N THR A 45 -8.47 7.24 3.30
CA THR A 45 -8.61 6.08 4.19
C THR A 45 -9.64 5.11 3.63
N ALA A 46 -9.63 3.86 4.12
CA ALA A 46 -10.65 2.87 3.79
C ALA A 46 -12.07 3.36 4.11
N LYS A 47 -12.23 4.10 5.22
CA LYS A 47 -13.51 4.72 5.58
C LYS A 47 -13.93 5.78 4.58
N GLN A 48 -13.05 6.74 4.26
CA GLN A 48 -13.34 7.81 3.30
C GLN A 48 -13.70 7.26 1.92
N TRP A 49 -13.03 6.19 1.49
CA TRP A 49 -13.38 5.51 0.25
C TRP A 49 -14.75 4.86 0.32
N ARG A 50 -15.09 4.16 1.42
CA ARG A 50 -16.39 3.51 1.58
C ARG A 50 -17.54 4.51 1.65
N ASP A 51 -17.35 5.62 2.36
CA ASP A 51 -18.33 6.72 2.42
C ASP A 51 -18.59 7.31 1.02
N ALA A 52 -17.55 7.42 0.19
CA ALA A 52 -17.65 7.91 -1.19
C ALA A 52 -18.21 6.87 -2.19
N ASN A 53 -18.21 5.58 -1.84
CA ASN A 53 -18.62 4.48 -2.71
C ASN A 53 -19.69 3.58 -2.04
N PRO A 54 -20.85 4.13 -1.64
CA PRO A 54 -21.84 3.42 -0.83
C PRO A 54 -22.48 2.20 -1.53
N LYS A 55 -22.37 2.11 -2.85
CA LYS A 55 -22.90 1.01 -3.66
C LYS A 55 -21.85 -0.06 -3.99
N SER A 56 -20.57 0.19 -3.74
CA SER A 56 -19.53 -0.80 -4.00
C SER A 56 -19.57 -1.90 -2.94
N LYS A 57 -19.43 -3.16 -3.39
CA LYS A 57 -19.34 -4.33 -2.51
C LYS A 57 -17.90 -4.63 -2.09
N GLY A 58 -16.92 -3.94 -2.69
CA GLY A 58 -15.49 -4.19 -2.49
C GLY A 58 -14.82 -3.21 -1.54
N ASN A 59 -13.52 -3.07 -1.75
CA ASN A 59 -12.63 -2.11 -1.10
C ASN A 59 -11.82 -1.32 -2.15
N ILE A 60 -11.11 -0.28 -1.71
CA ILE A 60 -10.32 0.60 -2.60
C ILE A 60 -9.32 -0.14 -3.50
N ARG A 61 -8.77 -1.27 -3.04
CA ARG A 61 -7.81 -2.06 -3.81
C ARG A 61 -8.47 -2.89 -4.91
N ASP A 62 -9.76 -3.19 -4.80
CA ASP A 62 -10.51 -3.94 -5.82
C ASP A 62 -10.77 -3.08 -7.06
N GLU A 63 -10.79 -1.75 -6.89
CA GLU A 63 -10.97 -0.77 -7.97
C GLU A 63 -9.63 -0.19 -8.48
N ALA A 64 -8.50 -0.62 -7.92
CA ALA A 64 -7.18 -0.12 -8.28
C ALA A 64 -6.68 -0.75 -9.60
N SER A 65 -6.01 0.05 -10.43
CA SER A 65 -5.33 -0.42 -11.63
C SER A 65 -4.17 -1.37 -11.29
N ILE A 66 -3.72 -2.15 -12.28
CA ILE A 66 -2.57 -3.06 -12.12
C ILE A 66 -1.31 -2.30 -11.72
N ASN A 67 -1.12 -1.08 -12.25
CA ASN A 67 -0.01 -0.21 -11.89
C ASN A 67 -0.09 0.25 -10.42
N GLU A 68 -1.27 0.67 -9.95
CA GLU A 68 -1.47 1.05 -8.55
C GLU A 68 -1.27 -0.14 -7.60
N LEU A 69 -1.75 -1.33 -7.99
CA LEU A 69 -1.53 -2.56 -7.21
C LEU A 69 -0.04 -2.94 -7.14
N LEU A 70 0.72 -2.73 -8.21
CA LEU A 70 2.17 -2.91 -8.22
C LEU A 70 2.86 -1.93 -7.28
N VAL A 71 2.53 -0.64 -7.38
CA VAL A 71 3.09 0.40 -6.50
C VAL A 71 2.74 0.13 -5.04
N LEU A 72 1.51 -0.27 -4.75
CA LEU A 72 1.07 -0.64 -3.41
C LEU A 72 1.87 -1.83 -2.86
N ALA A 73 2.10 -2.86 -3.68
CA ALA A 73 2.91 -4.00 -3.29
C ALA A 73 4.38 -3.59 -3.00
N ASN A 74 4.94 -2.66 -3.76
CA ASN A 74 6.28 -2.12 -3.50
C ASN A 74 6.31 -1.30 -2.19
N MET A 75 5.28 -0.51 -1.92
CA MET A 75 5.12 0.24 -0.68
C MET A 75 5.01 -0.68 0.54
N GLU A 76 4.31 -1.81 0.44
CA GLU A 76 4.23 -2.82 1.51
C GLU A 76 5.62 -3.35 1.90
N SER A 77 6.42 -3.74 0.90
CA SER A 77 7.80 -4.21 1.11
C SER A 77 8.70 -3.11 1.67
N TYR A 78 8.57 -1.88 1.17
CA TYR A 78 9.38 -0.77 1.65
C TYR A 78 9.01 -0.35 3.07
N ASN A 79 7.72 -0.30 3.39
CA ASN A 79 7.25 0.03 4.74
C ASN A 79 7.74 -0.99 5.77
N ALA A 80 7.80 -2.28 5.42
CA ALA A 80 8.39 -3.31 6.27
C ALA A 80 9.84 -2.98 6.66
N VAL A 81 10.65 -2.50 5.70
CA VAL A 81 12.03 -2.06 5.95
C VAL A 81 12.08 -0.79 6.80
N LEU A 82 11.19 0.17 6.57
CA LEU A 82 11.14 1.39 7.38
C LEU A 82 10.72 1.10 8.84
N ILE A 83 9.79 0.16 9.01
CA ILE A 83 9.35 -0.34 10.32
C ILE A 83 10.51 -1.01 11.06
N SER A 84 11.27 -1.90 10.40
CA SER A 84 12.40 -2.57 11.05
C SER A 84 13.54 -1.61 11.40
N LYS A 85 13.68 -0.50 10.66
CA LYS A 85 14.59 0.61 11.01
C LYS A 85 14.06 1.52 12.12
N GLY A 86 12.86 1.27 12.64
CA GLY A 86 12.27 2.05 13.73
C GLY A 86 11.79 3.45 13.34
N LEU A 87 11.57 3.73 12.04
CA LEU A 87 11.11 5.05 11.63
C LEU A 87 9.68 5.33 12.16
N PRO A 88 9.40 6.52 12.70
CA PRO A 88 8.05 6.94 13.07
C PRO A 88 7.08 6.90 11.89
N GLN A 89 5.81 6.57 12.14
CA GLN A 89 4.79 6.44 11.10
C GLN A 89 4.64 7.72 10.24
N ALA A 90 4.78 8.90 10.84
CA ALA A 90 4.71 10.17 10.13
C ALA A 90 5.84 10.31 9.10
N ASP A 91 7.06 9.89 9.44
CA ASP A 91 8.20 9.92 8.52
C ASP A 91 8.03 8.86 7.43
N ARG A 92 7.52 7.67 7.79
CA ARG A 92 7.19 6.62 6.80
C ARG A 92 6.15 7.12 5.79
N MET A 93 5.15 7.90 6.20
CA MET A 93 4.17 8.48 5.29
C MET A 93 4.83 9.33 4.19
N VAL A 94 5.84 10.13 4.55
CA VAL A 94 6.56 10.99 3.60
C VAL A 94 7.32 10.13 2.59
N GLU A 95 8.08 9.15 3.07
CA GLU A 95 8.85 8.23 2.22
C GLU A 95 7.94 7.42 1.28
N LEU A 96 6.82 6.92 1.80
CA LEU A 96 5.85 6.14 1.03
C LEU A 96 5.16 6.97 -0.05
N ARG A 97 4.82 8.24 0.24
CA ARG A 97 4.27 9.17 -0.77
C ARG A 97 5.26 9.49 -1.87
N ASN A 98 6.52 9.72 -1.51
CA ASN A 98 7.59 9.97 -2.48
C ASN A 98 7.80 8.75 -3.39
N LEU A 99 7.83 7.55 -2.80
CA LEU A 99 7.91 6.29 -3.55
C LEU A 99 6.73 6.14 -4.51
N ALA A 100 5.49 6.29 -4.01
CA ALA A 100 4.29 6.15 -4.81
C ALA A 100 4.28 7.11 -6.01
N ARG A 101 4.54 8.39 -5.76
CA ARG A 101 4.61 9.41 -6.81
C ARG A 101 5.67 9.08 -7.87
N THR A 102 6.87 8.70 -7.43
CA THR A 102 7.97 8.40 -8.35
C THR A 102 7.65 7.21 -9.24
N GLN A 103 7.08 6.15 -8.66
CA GLN A 103 6.76 4.94 -9.42
C GLN A 103 5.57 5.13 -10.37
N ILE A 104 4.51 5.84 -9.95
CA ILE A 104 3.39 6.15 -10.84
C ILE A 104 3.86 6.96 -12.05
N LEU A 105 4.63 8.04 -11.84
CA LEU A 105 5.17 8.85 -12.94
C LEU A 105 6.06 8.03 -13.88
N SER A 106 6.87 7.12 -13.32
CA SER A 106 7.73 6.24 -14.13
C SER A 106 6.90 5.28 -14.99
N LEU A 107 5.84 4.68 -14.43
CA LEU A 107 4.96 3.77 -15.15
C LEU A 107 4.14 4.50 -16.23
N GLU A 108 3.67 5.71 -15.96
CA GLU A 108 3.00 6.57 -16.94
C GLU A 108 3.95 6.91 -18.11
N ASN A 109 5.20 7.28 -17.83
CA ASN A 109 6.20 7.57 -18.85
C ASN A 109 6.54 6.34 -19.71
N LEU A 110 6.61 5.15 -19.12
CA LEU A 110 6.82 3.89 -19.86
C LEU A 110 5.66 3.61 -20.82
N ASN A 111 4.42 3.77 -20.35
CA ASN A 111 3.21 3.62 -21.18
C ASN A 111 3.19 4.63 -22.33
N ASN A 112 3.60 5.89 -22.08
CA ASN A 112 3.67 6.94 -23.10
C ASN A 112 4.80 6.72 -24.12
N SER A 113 5.87 6.02 -23.73
CA SER A 113 7.03 5.75 -24.60
C SER A 113 6.83 4.55 -25.53
N GLY A 114 5.63 3.93 -25.56
CA GLY A 114 5.32 2.79 -26.44
C GLY A 114 5.99 1.47 -26.02
N ILE A 115 6.64 1.43 -24.86
CA ILE A 115 7.11 0.18 -24.25
C ILE A 115 5.87 -0.54 -23.75
N LYS A 116 5.58 -1.73 -24.30
CA LYS A 116 4.34 -2.47 -24.00
C LYS A 116 4.15 -2.58 -22.49
N SER A 117 2.96 -2.20 -22.00
CA SER A 117 2.62 -2.30 -20.58
C SER A 117 2.80 -3.74 -20.08
N LEU A 118 3.04 -3.89 -18.77
CA LEU A 118 3.19 -5.19 -18.11
C LEU A 118 2.00 -6.14 -18.36
N ASP A 119 0.83 -5.62 -18.71
CA ASP A 119 -0.36 -6.41 -19.09
C ASP A 119 -0.12 -7.29 -20.32
N SER A 120 0.80 -6.88 -21.21
CA SER A 120 1.20 -7.67 -22.37
C SER A 120 2.18 -8.79 -22.03
N VAL A 121 2.87 -8.67 -20.90
CA VAL A 121 3.90 -9.62 -20.44
C VAL A 121 3.29 -10.71 -19.58
N LEU A 122 2.26 -10.40 -18.78
CA LEU A 122 1.61 -11.34 -17.85
C LEU A 122 0.51 -12.20 -18.49
N LYS A 123 0.20 -12.00 -19.78
CA LYS A 123 -0.81 -12.77 -20.53
C LYS A 123 -0.22 -13.89 -21.41
N ASN A 124 1.10 -14.13 -21.35
CA ASN A 124 1.78 -15.22 -22.05
C ASN A 124 2.28 -16.28 -21.08
#